data_AF-A0A0T9P4V8-F1
#
_entry.id   AF-A0A0T9P4V8-F1
#
_cell.length_a   1.000
_cell.length_b   1.000
_cell.length_c   1.000
_cell.angle_alpha   90.00
_cell.angle_beta   90.00
_cell.angle_gamma   90.00
#
_symmetry.space_group_name_H-M   'P 1'
#
loop_
_entity.id
_entity.type
_entity.pdbx_description
1 polymer ?
#
loop_
_entity_poly.entity_id
_entity_poly.type
_entity_poly.pdbx_seq_one_letter_code
_entity_poly.pdbx_strand_id
1 'polypeptide(L)' 'MGGGDVKLITVLLFALTTAQSLDFIIYTAIMGGVVMIAGLLVNKKDIQQRGVPYAVAISLGFLLAIFI' A
#
# COMPACT_ATOMS: atom_id res chain seq x y z
N MET A 1 6.33 6.47 -5.62
CA MET A 1 5.97 6.92 -4.26
C MET A 1 6.46 8.34 -4.05
N GLY A 2 5.61 9.21 -3.54
CA GLY A 2 5.94 10.60 -3.20
C GLY A 2 6.12 10.79 -1.69
N GLY A 3 6.43 12.01 -1.26
CA GLY A 3 6.58 12.34 0.17
C GLY A 3 5.31 12.12 1.01
N GLY A 4 4.13 12.14 0.38
CA GLY A 4 2.87 11.79 1.04
C GLY A 4 2.80 10.32 1.48
N ASP A 5 3.26 9.41 0.63
CA ASP A 5 3.23 7.96 0.91
C ASP A 5 4.15 7.62 2.09
N VAL A 6 5.33 8.24 2.13
CA VAL A 6 6.29 8.06 3.22
C VAL A 6 5.69 8.54 4.55
N LYS A 7 5.06 9.73 4.58
CA LYS A 7 4.38 10.23 5.78
C LYS A 7 3.29 9.28 6.27
N LEU A 8 2.50 8.73 5.35
CA LEU A 8 1.43 7.79 5.68
C LEU A 8 1.99 6.49 6.27
N ILE A 9 2.97 5.87 5.61
CA ILE A 9 3.63 4.66 6.10
C ILE A 9 4.25 4.90 7.48
N THR A 10 4.93 6.03 7.69
CA THR A 10 5.54 6.35 8.98
C THR A 10 4.50 6.47 10.10
N VAL A 11 3.40 7.19 9.89
CA VAL A 11 2.32 7.30 10.88
C VAL A 11 1.70 5.94 11.20
N LEU A 12 1.47 5.09 10.19
CA LEU A 12 0.87 3.78 10.39
C LEU A 12 1.80 2.81 11.12
N LEU A 13 3.10 2.86 10.87
CA LEU A 13 4.09 2.06 11.60
C LEU A 13 4.09 2.36 13.10
N PHE A 14 3.83 3.60 13.53
CA PHE A 14 3.72 3.93 14.95
C PHE A 14 2.52 3.27 15.65
N ALA A 15 1.51 2.85 14.89
CA ALA A 15 0.34 2.15 15.44
C ALA A 15 0.55 0.63 15.56
N LEU A 16 1.66 0.10 15.06
CA LEU A 16 1.93 -1.34 14.99
C LEU A 16 3.05 -1.75 15.96
N THR A 17 3.00 -3.01 16.39
CA THR A 17 4.11 -3.64 17.09
C THR A 17 5.26 -3.94 16.12
N THR A 18 6.46 -4.25 16.65
CA THR A 18 7.63 -4.57 15.81
C THR A 18 7.39 -5.76 14.88
N ALA A 19 6.64 -6.78 15.33
CA ALA A 19 6.30 -7.93 14.51
C ALA A 19 5.35 -7.53 13.36
N GLN A 20 4.26 -6.84 13.70
CA GLN A 20 3.27 -6.37 12.72
C GLN A 20 3.82 -5.33 11.74
N SER A 21 4.83 -4.56 12.14
CA SER A 21 5.49 -3.58 11.27
C SER A 21 6.16 -4.25 10.06
N LEU A 22 6.75 -5.43 10.26
CA LEU A 22 7.42 -6.18 9.20
C LEU A 22 6.35 -6.78 8.26
N ASP A 23 5.31 -7.37 8.83
CA ASP A 23 4.16 -7.89 8.08
C ASP A 23 3.45 -6.80 7.27
N PHE A 24 3.28 -5.59 7.84
CA PHE A 24 2.72 -4.44 7.16
C PHE A 24 3.50 -4.06 5.90
N ILE A 25 4.83 -4.00 5.97
CA ILE A 25 5.65 -3.69 4.79
C ILE A 25 5.51 -4.79 3.73
N ILE A 26 5.51 -6.06 4.13
CA ILE A 26 5.35 -7.19 3.22
C ILE A 26 3.96 -7.16 2.56
N TYR A 27 2.89 -7.04 3.34
CA TYR A 27 1.53 -6.97 2.82
C TYR A 27 1.31 -5.73 1.96
N THR A 28 1.91 -4.59 2.30
CA THR A 28 1.85 -3.38 1.46
C THR A 28 2.53 -3.59 0.11
N ALA A 29 3.67 -4.30 0.07
CA ALA A 29 4.35 -4.62 -1.18
C ALA A 29 3.50 -5.58 -2.05
N ILE A 30 2.92 -6.61 -1.44
CA ILE A 30 2.02 -7.56 -2.13
C ILE A 30 0.78 -6.82 -2.68
N MET A 31 0.12 -6.02 -1.84
CA MET A 31 -1.05 -5.24 -2.24
C MET A 31 -0.71 -4.17 -3.28
N GLY A 32 0.50 -3.61 -3.28
CA GLY A 32 0.99 -2.74 -4.34
C GLY A 32 0.97 -3.42 -5.70
N GLY A 33 1.42 -4.67 -5.77
CA GLY A 33 1.34 -5.50 -6.98
C GLY A 33 -0.10 -5.80 -7.40
N VAL A 34 -0.95 -6.20 -6.45
CA VAL A 34 -2.37 -6.49 -6.70
C VAL A 34 -3.11 -5.26 -7.24
N VAL A 35 -2.92 -4.10 -6.61
CA VAL A 35 -3.54 -2.82 -7.01
C VAL A 35 -3.03 -2.39 -8.39
N MET A 36 -1.74 -2.59 -8.69
CA MET A 36 -1.20 -2.32 -10.03
C MET A 36 -1.88 -3.18 -11.09
N ILE A 37 -1.98 -4.50 -10.87
CA ILE A 37 -2.62 -5.42 -11.82
C ILE A 37 -4.11 -5.06 -11.98
N ALA A 38 -4.83 -4.83 -10.88
CA ALA A 38 -6.23 -4.43 -10.90
C ALA A 38 -6.45 -3.11 -11.66
N GLY A 39 -5.61 -2.10 -11.41
CA GLY A 39 -5.67 -0.83 -12.14
C GLY A 39 -5.39 -0.98 -13.63
N LEU A 40 -4.44 -1.85 -14.01
CA LEU A 40 -4.16 -2.16 -15.41
C LEU A 40 -5.30 -2.93 -16.10
N LEU A 41 -6.09 -3.72 -15.37
CA LEU A 41 -7.25 -4.39 -15.92
C LEU A 41 -8.42 -3.43 -16.13
N VAL A 42 -8.63 -2.48 -15.20
CA VAL A 42 -9.74 -1.52 -15.28
C VAL A 42 -9.46 -0.41 -16.28
N ASN A 43 -8.35 0.31 -16.13
CA ASN A 43 -8.02 1.42 -17.01
C ASN A 43 -6.50 1.69 -17.08
N LYS A 44 -5.85 1.03 -18.04
CA LYS A 44 -4.41 1.20 -18.31
C LYS A 44 -4.00 2.65 -18.51
N LYS A 45 -4.84 3.46 -19.18
CA LYS A 45 -4.53 4.86 -19.47
C LYS A 45 -4.49 5.71 -18.19
N ASP A 46 -5.37 5.42 -17.24
CA ASP A 46 -5.42 6.14 -15.96
C ASP A 46 -4.20 5.81 -15.09
N ILE A 47 -3.84 4.53 -14.95
CA ILE A 47 -2.61 4.09 -14.26
C ILE A 47 -1.34 4.70 -14.88
N GLN A 48 -1.28 4.81 -16.21
CA GLN A 48 -0.13 5.40 -16.89
C GLN A 48 -0.04 6.92 -16.70
N GLN A 49 -1.17 7.62 -16.57
CA GLN A 49 -1.18 9.07 -16.40
C GLN A 49 -1.10 9.53 -14.94
N ARG A 50 -1.79 8.82 -14.03
CA ARG A 50 -1.91 9.17 -12.61
C ARG A 50 -1.02 8.33 -11.70
N GLY A 51 -0.43 7.25 -12.22
CA GLY A 51 0.37 6.31 -11.44
C GLY A 51 -0.48 5.30 -10.67
N VAL A 52 0.19 4.40 -9.95
CA VAL A 52 -0.49 3.44 -9.07
C VAL A 52 -1.07 4.19 -7.87
N PRO A 53 -2.32 3.92 -7.47
CA PRO A 53 -2.90 4.51 -6.26
C PRO A 53 -2.27 3.88 -5.00
N TYR A 54 -1.06 4.32 -4.66
CA TYR A 54 -0.25 3.78 -3.57
C TYR A 54 -0.96 3.84 -2.21
N ALA A 55 -1.74 4.88 -1.95
CA ALA A 55 -2.54 5.02 -0.72
C ALA A 55 -3.50 3.83 -0.51
N VAL A 56 -4.06 3.27 -1.60
CA VAL A 56 -4.94 2.09 -1.53
C VAL A 56 -4.16 0.86 -1.13
N ALA A 57 -2.98 0.63 -1.73
CA ALA A 57 -2.10 -0.49 -1.37
C ALA A 57 -1.61 -0.41 0.08
N ILE A 58 -1.19 0.77 0.53
CA ILE A 58 -0.74 1.02 1.91
C ILE A 58 -1.87 0.76 2.90
N SER A 59 -3.07 1.27 2.63
CA SER A 59 -4.22 1.08 3.53
C SER A 59 -4.61 -0.40 3.65
N LEU A 60 -4.60 -1.13 2.53
CA LEU A 60 -4.91 -2.57 2.53
C LEU A 60 -3.83 -3.39 3.24
N GLY A 61 -2.55 -3.09 3.01
CA GLY A 61 -1.45 -3.73 3.72
C GLY A 61 -1.52 -3.51 5.23
N PHE A 62 -1.90 -2.30 5.67
CA PHE A 62 -2.09 -1.98 7.09
C PHE A 62 -3.24 -2.75 7.72
N LEU A 63 -4.39 -2.82 7.04
CA LEU A 63 -5.53 -3.60 7.51
C LEU A 63 -5.17 -5.08 7.65
N LEU A 64 -4.46 -5.65 6.66
CA LEU A 64 -4.00 -7.04 6.74
C LEU A 64 -3.08 -7.26 7.94
N ALA A 65 -2.14 -6.35 8.23
CA ALA A 65 -1.24 -6.46 9.38
C ALA A 65 -1.92 -6.32 10.76
N ILE A 66 -3.12 -5.74 10.81
CA ILE A 66 -3.91 -5.64 12.05
C ILE A 66 -4.76 -6.90 12.26
N PHE A 67 -5.34 -7.43 11.19
CA PHE A 67 -6.37 -8.48 11.27
C PHE A 67 -5.85 -9.91 11.12
N ILE A 68 -4.64 -10.08 10.59
CA ILE A 68 -3.95 -11.36 10.42
C ILE A 68 -2.80 -11.43 11.42
#